data_AF-A0A401MSN2-F1
#
_entry.id   AF-A0A401MSN2-F1
#
_cell.length_a   1.000
_cell.length_b   1.000
_cell.length_c   1.000
_cell.angle_alpha   90.00
_cell.angle_beta   90.00
_cell.angle_gamma   90.00
#
_symmetry.space_group_name_H-M   'P 1'
#
loop_
_entity.id
_entity.type
_entity.pdbx_description
1 polymer ?
#
loop_
_entity_poly.entity_id
_entity_poly.type
_entity_poly.pdbx_seq_one_letter_code
_entity_poly.pdbx_strand_id
1 'polypeptide(L)'
;MGDLDFTDGTSQEKHGRNKRFRRPISRFPTAKLKARLVSMAAEQDIAVVAVDPTYTSRWGAQHWQQPLTTPTRTMSRHDAASIAIGRRALGHPIRLGTPPTLKASSNSLTSLTTAVRC
;
A
#
# COMPACT_ATOMS: atom_id res chain seq x y z
N MET A 1 25.94 5.61 15.15
CA MET A 1 24.73 6.45 15.01
C MET A 1 24.82 7.16 13.67
N GLY A 2 24.26 6.57 12.61
CA GLY A 2 24.29 7.15 11.27
C GLY A 2 22.91 7.67 10.93
N ASP A 3 22.77 8.98 10.84
CA ASP A 3 21.54 9.64 10.38
C ASP A 3 21.40 9.37 8.87
N LEU A 4 20.40 8.57 8.52
CA LEU A 4 20.02 8.34 7.13
C LEU A 4 18.88 9.31 6.82
N ASP A 5 19.26 10.50 6.36
CA ASP A 5 18.37 11.61 6.04
C ASP A 5 17.46 11.25 4.85
N PHE A 6 16.36 10.54 5.14
CA PHE A 6 15.32 10.14 4.17
C PHE A 6 14.21 11.20 4.04
N THR A 7 14.51 12.47 4.34
CA THR A 7 13.46 13.49 4.52
C THR A 7 12.89 14.08 3.23
N ASP A 8 13.37 13.68 2.03
CA ASP A 8 12.79 14.18 0.77
C ASP A 8 12.80 13.16 -0.38
N GLY A 9 12.22 11.98 -0.12
CA GLY A 9 12.11 10.89 -1.09
C GLY A 9 11.07 11.15 -2.20
N THR A 10 11.52 11.64 -3.35
CA THR A 10 10.69 11.60 -4.57
C THR A 10 10.50 10.13 -5.02
N SER A 11 9.25 9.63 -5.07
CA SER A 11 8.93 8.23 -5.38
C SER A 11 8.61 8.00 -6.87
N GLN A 12 8.95 6.81 -7.38
CA GLN A 12 8.57 6.32 -8.72
C GLN A 12 7.06 6.30 -8.94
N GLU A 13 6.32 6.04 -7.87
CA GLU A 13 4.86 6.01 -7.85
C GLU A 13 4.25 7.36 -8.25
N LYS A 14 4.95 8.47 -7.97
CA LYS A 14 4.51 9.85 -8.26
C LYS A 14 4.99 10.35 -9.63
N HIS A 15 6.12 9.85 -10.14
CA HIS A 15 6.81 10.47 -11.29
C HIS A 15 6.93 9.59 -12.55
N GLY A 16 6.52 8.32 -12.51
CA GLY A 16 6.31 7.47 -13.69
C GLY A 16 7.42 7.55 -14.76
N ARG A 17 7.03 7.74 -16.03
CA ARG A 17 7.92 7.79 -17.21
C ARG A 17 8.76 9.08 -17.32
N ASN A 18 8.77 9.96 -16.32
CA ASN A 18 9.46 11.24 -16.40
C ASN A 18 10.99 11.07 -16.44
N LYS A 19 11.61 11.51 -17.54
CA LYS A 19 13.08 11.46 -17.74
C LYS A 19 13.86 12.17 -16.63
N ARG A 20 13.29 13.22 -16.02
CA ARG A 20 13.92 13.97 -14.92
C ARG A 20 14.08 13.13 -13.66
N PHE A 21 13.17 12.19 -13.42
CA PHE A 21 13.17 11.32 -12.24
C PHE A 21 14.10 10.09 -12.40
N ARG A 22 14.37 9.65 -13.63
CA ARG A 22 15.30 8.54 -13.89
C ARG A 22 16.75 8.87 -13.49
N ARG A 23 17.17 10.13 -13.64
CA ARG A 23 18.53 10.60 -13.29
C ARG A 23 18.89 10.41 -11.81
N PRO A 24 18.06 10.85 -10.84
CA PRO A 24 18.32 10.60 -9.43
C PRO A 24 18.24 9.11 -9.07
N ILE A 25 17.24 8.36 -9.57
CA ILE A 25 17.15 6.91 -9.31
C ILE A 25 18.39 6.16 -9.82
N SER A 26 18.86 6.47 -11.03
CA SER A 26 20.02 5.77 -11.60
C SER A 26 21.32 6.05 -10.85
N ARG A 27 21.36 7.16 -10.10
CA ARG A 27 22.48 7.51 -9.22
C ARG A 27 22.29 6.98 -7.80
N PHE A 28 21.13 6.44 -7.46
CA PHE A 28 20.88 5.87 -6.16
C PHE A 28 21.64 4.54 -6.05
N PRO A 29 22.51 4.37 -5.04
CA PRO A 29 23.38 3.20 -4.94
C PRO A 29 22.63 1.99 -4.37
N THR A 30 21.56 1.52 -5.05
CA THR A 30 20.67 0.43 -4.60
C THR A 30 21.43 -0.87 -4.32
N ALA A 31 22.40 -1.23 -5.16
CA ALA A 31 23.21 -2.43 -4.98
C ALA A 31 24.10 -2.34 -3.72
N LYS A 32 24.74 -1.20 -3.50
CA LYS A 32 25.58 -0.95 -2.31
C LYS A 32 24.74 -0.90 -1.04
N LEU A 33 23.55 -0.29 -1.11
CA LEU A 33 22.59 -0.27 -0.02
C LEU A 33 22.17 -1.70 0.36
N LYS A 34 21.81 -2.51 -0.63
CA LYS A 34 21.44 -3.92 -0.41
C LYS A 34 22.57 -4.71 0.25
N ALA A 35 23.80 -4.58 -0.25
CA ALA A 35 24.97 -5.26 0.31
C ALA A 35 25.23 -4.86 1.78
N ARG A 36 25.17 -3.56 2.09
CA ARG A 36 25.34 -3.06 3.46
C ARG A 36 24.22 -3.52 4.38
N LEU A 37 22.97 -3.50 3.91
CA LEU A 37 21.83 -3.96 4.68
C LEU A 37 21.97 -5.44 5.08
N VAL A 38 22.36 -6.29 4.13
CA VAL A 38 22.58 -7.72 4.41
C VAL A 38 23.72 -7.93 5.39
N SER A 39 24.82 -7.19 5.28
CA SER A 39 25.94 -7.25 6.25
C SER A 39 25.48 -6.86 7.67
N MET A 40 24.78 -5.73 7.82
CA MET A 40 24.30 -5.27 9.12
C MET A 40 23.26 -6.21 9.73
N ALA A 41 22.41 -6.81 8.89
CA ALA A 41 21.41 -7.77 9.34
C ALA A 41 22.07 -9.07 9.82
N ALA A 42 23.12 -9.54 9.13
CA ALA A 42 23.89 -10.71 9.54
C ALA A 42 24.60 -10.50 10.88
N GLU A 43 25.11 -9.30 11.16
CA GLU A 43 25.73 -8.96 12.44
C GLU A 43 24.75 -8.94 13.61
N GLN A 44 23.46 -8.65 13.34
CA GLN A 44 22.41 -8.53 14.36
C GLN A 44 21.47 -9.74 14.43
N ASP A 45 21.78 -10.83 13.72
CA ASP A 45 20.93 -12.03 13.61
C ASP A 45 19.50 -11.73 13.11
N ILE A 46 19.38 -10.76 12.19
CA ILE A 46 18.11 -10.36 11.58
C ILE A 46 17.94 -11.04 10.23
N ALA A 47 16.86 -11.79 10.07
CA ALA A 47 16.51 -12.39 8.78
C ALA A 47 15.96 -11.34 7.79
N VAL A 48 16.52 -11.30 6.58
CA VAL A 48 16.04 -10.43 5.48
C VAL A 48 15.31 -11.26 4.44
N VAL A 49 14.03 -10.95 4.21
CA VAL A 49 13.18 -11.66 3.23
C VAL A 49 12.91 -10.76 2.03
N ALA A 50 13.17 -11.29 0.82
CA ALA A 50 12.77 -10.63 -0.41
C ALA A 50 11.32 -11.01 -0.74
N VAL A 51 10.46 -10.00 -0.86
CA VAL A 51 9.06 -10.17 -1.24
C VAL A 51 8.85 -9.64 -2.66
N ASP A 52 7.87 -10.21 -3.36
CA ASP A 52 7.49 -9.80 -4.70
C ASP A 52 7.13 -8.29 -4.77
N PRO A 53 7.60 -7.56 -5.80
CA PRO A 53 7.44 -6.10 -5.90
C PRO A 53 6.00 -5.64 -6.22
N THR A 54 5.02 -6.54 -6.41
CA THR A 54 3.63 -6.16 -6.67
C THR A 54 2.97 -5.38 -5.54
N TYR A 55 3.42 -5.58 -4.29
CA TYR A 55 2.85 -4.91 -3.10
C TYR A 55 3.40 -3.49 -2.92
N THR A 56 3.09 -2.64 -3.89
CA THR A 56 3.45 -1.21 -3.86
C THR A 56 2.55 -0.42 -2.90
N SER A 57 2.98 0.77 -2.50
CA SER A 57 2.16 1.78 -1.80
C SER A 57 0.83 2.08 -2.51
N ARG A 58 0.81 2.06 -3.84
CA ARG A 58 -0.41 2.19 -4.65
C ARG A 58 -1.37 1.03 -4.42
N TRP A 59 -0.84 -0.19 -4.40
CA TRP A 59 -1.62 -1.39 -4.15
C TRP A 59 -2.13 -1.44 -2.70
N GLY A 60 -1.28 -1.05 -1.74
CA GLY A 60 -1.64 -0.91 -0.33
C GLY A 60 -2.76 0.12 -0.10
N ALA A 61 -2.71 1.27 -0.78
CA ALA A 61 -3.79 2.26 -0.76
C ALA A 61 -5.12 1.67 -1.23
N GLN A 62 -5.09 0.93 -2.34
CA GLN A 62 -6.29 0.40 -2.97
C GLN A 62 -6.97 -0.72 -2.17
N HIS A 63 -6.18 -1.60 -1.54
CA HIS A 63 -6.72 -2.84 -0.97
C HIS A 63 -6.62 -2.91 0.56
N TRP A 64 -5.73 -2.13 1.19
CA TRP A 64 -5.40 -2.28 2.61
C TRP A 64 -5.58 -0.99 3.41
N GLN A 65 -5.55 0.20 2.80
CA GLN A 65 -5.67 1.45 3.54
C GLN A 65 -7.06 1.65 4.16
N GLN A 66 -8.13 1.43 3.39
CA GLN A 66 -9.49 1.57 3.89
C GLN A 66 -9.85 0.60 5.03
N PRO A 67 -9.56 -0.72 4.94
CA PRO A 67 -9.87 -1.64 6.03
C PRO A 67 -9.00 -1.43 7.28
N LEU A 68 -7.82 -0.82 7.15
CA LEU A 68 -6.92 -0.56 8.29
C LEU A 68 -7.12 0.83 8.92
N THR A 69 -7.85 1.72 8.23
CA THR A 69 -8.15 3.05 8.76
C THR A 69 -9.30 2.94 9.75
N THR A 70 -9.08 3.43 10.96
CA THR A 70 -10.09 3.46 12.03
C THR A 70 -10.32 4.91 12.47
N PRO A 71 -11.42 5.24 13.15
CA PRO A 71 -11.70 6.61 13.61
C PRO A 71 -10.57 7.20 14.47
N THR A 72 -9.84 6.33 15.18
CA THR A 72 -8.73 6.71 16.08
C THR A 72 -7.38 6.77 15.36
N ARG A 73 -7.24 6.13 14.18
CA ARG A 73 -5.96 6.02 13.48
C ARG A 73 -6.13 6.07 11.96
N THR A 74 -5.56 7.12 11.38
CA THR A 74 -5.34 7.25 9.94
C THR A 74 -4.12 6.45 9.52
N MET A 75 -4.27 5.57 8.52
CA MET A 75 -3.16 4.82 7.95
C MET A 75 -2.65 5.46 6.65
N SER A 76 -1.34 5.61 6.52
CA SER A 76 -0.71 5.99 5.26
C SER A 76 -0.77 4.83 4.26
N ARG A 77 -0.75 5.16 2.97
CA ARG A 77 -0.58 4.16 1.89
C ARG A 77 0.69 3.30 2.06
N HIS A 78 1.75 3.89 2.62
CA HIS A 78 2.99 3.17 2.86
C HIS A 78 2.86 2.20 4.03
N ASP A 79 2.17 2.59 5.10
CA ASP A 79 1.90 1.72 6.24
C ASP A 79 1.05 0.52 5.82
N ALA A 80 0.03 0.77 5.00
CA ALA A 80 -0.82 -0.27 4.43
C ALA A 80 -0.02 -1.27 3.57
N ALA A 81 0.91 -0.76 2.75
CA ALA A 81 1.79 -1.63 1.95
C ALA A 81 2.78 -2.42 2.82
N SER A 82 3.37 -1.80 3.85
CA SER A 82 4.25 -2.48 4.80
C SER A 82 3.57 -3.67 5.47
N ILE A 83 2.29 -3.52 5.86
CA ILE A 83 1.50 -4.61 6.46
C ILE A 83 1.26 -5.73 5.44
N ALA A 84 0.92 -5.40 4.20
CA ALA A 84 0.73 -6.39 3.14
C ALA A 84 2.01 -7.20 2.86
N ILE A 85 3.16 -6.51 2.78
CA ILE A 85 4.47 -7.13 2.57
C ILE A 85 4.84 -8.03 3.75
N GLY A 86 4.68 -7.55 4.98
CA GLY A 86 4.99 -8.32 6.19
C GLY A 86 4.16 -9.60 6.29
N ARG A 87 2.85 -9.52 6.01
CA ARG A 87 1.99 -10.70 5.97
C ARG A 87 2.40 -11.71 4.93
N ARG A 88 2.81 -11.24 3.73
CA ARG A 88 3.29 -12.14 2.69
C ARG A 88 4.61 -12.80 3.07
N ALA A 89 5.54 -12.05 3.68
CA ALA A 89 6.81 -12.59 4.17
C ALA A 89 6.59 -13.71 5.20
N LEU A 90 5.56 -13.59 6.05
CA LEU A 90 5.16 -14.61 7.03
C LEU A 90 4.32 -15.76 6.44
N GLY A 91 4.08 -15.78 5.12
CA GLY A 91 3.29 -16.83 4.47
C GLY A 91 1.78 -16.70 4.64
N HIS A 92 1.28 -15.59 5.20
CA HIS A 92 -0.15 -15.35 5.33
C HIS A 92 -0.79 -14.96 4.00
N PRO A 93 -2.06 -15.34 3.77
CA PRO A 93 -2.81 -14.87 2.63
C PRO A 93 -3.01 -13.34 2.70
N ILE A 94 -2.84 -12.71 1.53
CA ILE A 94 -2.93 -11.26 1.31
C ILE A 94 -4.36 -10.80 1.01
N ARG A 95 -5.26 -11.71 0.64
CA ARG A 95 -6.66 -11.35 0.51
C ARG A 95 -7.27 -11.30 1.90
N LEU A 96 -7.56 -10.09 2.38
CA LEU A 96 -8.68 -9.94 3.31
C LEU A 96 -9.90 -10.50 2.57
N GLY A 97 -10.66 -11.38 3.21
CA GLY A 97 -11.87 -11.95 2.63
C GLY A 97 -12.73 -10.84 2.02
N THR A 98 -13.33 -11.13 0.85
CA THR A 98 -14.24 -10.26 0.12
C THR A 98 -15.06 -9.41 1.10
N PRO A 99 -14.98 -8.07 1.08
CA PRO A 99 -15.93 -7.28 1.86
C PRO A 99 -17.32 -7.69 1.39
N PRO A 100 -18.28 -8.01 2.30
CA PRO A 100 -19.61 -8.42 1.89
C PRO A 100 -20.13 -7.36 0.92
N THR A 101 -20.51 -7.81 -0.28
CA THR A 101 -21.15 -6.95 -1.27
C THR A 101 -22.26 -6.21 -0.56
N LEU A 102 -22.16 -4.89 -0.44
CA LEU A 102 -23.28 -4.07 0.00
C LEU A 102 -24.34 -4.22 -1.10
N LYS A 103 -25.26 -5.17 -0.94
CA LYS A 103 -26.53 -5.17 -1.65
C LYS A 103 -27.24 -3.91 -1.20
N ALA A 104 -27.19 -2.86 -2.00
CA ALA A 104 -28.12 -1.75 -1.90
C ALA A 104 -29.52 -2.30 -2.24
N SER A 105 -30.21 -2.80 -1.22
CA SER A 105 -31.65 -2.93 -1.21
C SER A 105 -32.21 -1.57 -0.80
N SER A 106 -32.63 -0.78 -1.77
CA SER A 106 -33.62 0.28 -1.54
C SER A 106 -34.65 0.19 -2.65
N ASN A 107 -35.67 -0.63 -2.39
CA ASN A 107 -36.90 -0.63 -3.13
C ASN A 107 -37.76 0.56 -2.66
N SER A 108 -38.58 1.04 -3.61
CA SER A 108 -39.72 1.97 -3.47
C SER A 108 -39.46 3.36 -2.91
N LEU A 109 -39.66 4.37 -3.77
CA LEU A 109 -40.60 5.49 -3.57
C LEU A 109 -40.73 6.22 -4.91
N THR A 110 -41.39 5.57 -5.88
CA THR A 110 -41.85 6.25 -7.10
C THR A 110 -43.18 6.90 -6.79
N SER A 111 -43.12 8.22 -6.69
CA SER A 111 -44.15 9.20 -7.05
C SER A 111 -45.62 8.84 -6.80
N LEU A 112 -46.16 9.49 -5.78
CA LEU A 112 -47.54 10.01 -5.78
C LEU A 112 -47.87 10.63 -7.15
N THR A 113 -48.80 10.04 -7.90
CA THR A 113 -49.57 10.70 -8.97
C THR A 113 -50.83 9.87 -9.29
N THR A 114 -51.96 10.38 -8.79
CA THR A 114 -53.26 10.55 -9.47
C THR A 114 -53.87 9.46 -10.35
N ALA A 115 -55.07 9.01 -9.94
CA ALA A 115 -56.34 8.77 -10.69
C ALA A 115 -57.04 7.53 -10.06
N VAL A 116 -58.05 7.61 -9.19
CA VAL A 116 -59.45 8.05 -9.36
C VAL A 116 -60.09 7.68 -10.71
N ARG A 117 -61.11 6.80 -10.62
CA ARG A 117 -62.20 6.47 -11.59
C ARG A 117 -61.77 5.69 -12.84
N CYS A 118 -62.43 4.63 -13.28
CA CYS A 118 -63.74 4.02 -13.00
C CYS A 118 -63.61 2.49 -12.88
#